data_AF-A0A2E6CFG1-F1
#
_entry.id   AF-A0A2E6CFG1-F1
#
_cell.length_a   1.000
_cell.length_b   1.000
_cell.length_c   1.000
_cell.angle_alpha   90.00
_cell.angle_beta   90.00
_cell.angle_gamma   90.00
#
_symmetry.space_group_name_H-M   'P 1'
#
loop_
_entity.id
_entity.type
_entity.pdbx_description
1 polymer ?
#
loop_
_entity_poly.entity_id
_entity_poly.type
_entity_poly.pdbx_seq_one_letter_code
_entity_poly.pdbx_strand_id
1 'polypeptide(L)'
;MNTAINDVLGRFKLRGHLEYGESVTQLQHALQTAILAEGTEAFNTLIAAALLHDFGYLLHAEEDADRGIDACHEESGAAYLSGLSPVYQRSLELQESPCTNAEPDAFANLPFAEEAVQLRQWNGCGKIQYMSLLPIEYFISSLKASLR
;
A
#
# COMPACT_ATOMS: atom_id res chain seq x y z
N MET A 1 -14.01 17.63 4.87
CA MET A 1 -13.37 16.31 4.76
C MET A 1 -12.29 16.44 3.70
N ASN A 2 -11.06 15.97 3.96
CA ASN A 2 -9.90 16.19 3.08
C ASN A 2 -10.17 15.56 1.69
N THR A 3 -10.01 16.34 0.62
CA THR A 3 -10.24 15.92 -0.78
C THR A 3 -9.41 14.69 -1.16
N ALA A 4 -8.17 14.59 -0.67
CA ALA A 4 -7.28 13.44 -0.90
C ALA A 4 -7.85 12.15 -0.31
N ILE A 5 -8.34 12.21 0.93
CA ILE A 5 -8.94 11.05 1.61
C ILE A 5 -10.20 10.61 0.87
N ASN A 6 -11.03 11.56 0.42
CA ASN A 6 -12.23 11.22 -0.34
C ASN A 6 -11.90 10.51 -1.67
N ASP A 7 -10.84 10.91 -2.37
CA ASP A 7 -10.41 10.24 -3.60
C ASP A 7 -9.92 8.82 -3.29
N VAL A 8 -9.06 8.64 -2.28
CA VAL A 8 -8.61 7.32 -1.81
C VAL A 8 -9.79 6.40 -1.49
N LEU A 9 -10.74 6.86 -0.67
CA LEU A 9 -11.94 6.10 -0.33
C LEU A 9 -12.81 5.82 -1.57
N GLY A 10 -12.90 6.77 -2.50
CA GLY A 10 -13.62 6.62 -3.77
C GLY A 10 -13.03 5.51 -4.64
N ARG A 11 -11.69 5.42 -4.71
CA ARG A 11 -10.99 4.37 -5.47
C ARG A 11 -11.20 2.99 -4.87
N PHE A 12 -11.06 2.84 -3.55
CA PHE A 12 -11.39 1.58 -2.88
C PHE A 12 -12.86 1.19 -3.04
N LYS A 13 -13.78 2.15 -3.03
CA LYS A 13 -15.20 1.88 -3.28
C LYS A 13 -15.45 1.40 -4.72
N LEU A 14 -14.77 1.99 -5.69
CA LEU A 14 -14.97 1.68 -7.11
C LEU A 14 -14.30 0.36 -7.53
N ARG A 15 -13.11 0.08 -7.02
CA ARG A 15 -12.22 -0.99 -7.52
C ARG A 15 -11.68 -1.92 -6.45
N GLY A 16 -11.97 -1.66 -5.17
CA GLY A 16 -11.49 -2.51 -4.08
C GLY A 16 -12.06 -3.94 -4.08
N HIS A 17 -13.13 -4.18 -4.85
CA HIS A 17 -13.71 -5.52 -5.04
C HIS A 17 -13.00 -6.34 -6.13
N LEU A 18 -12.07 -5.75 -6.89
CA LEU A 18 -11.30 -6.47 -7.91
C LEU A 18 -10.41 -7.53 -7.26
N GLU A 19 -10.11 -8.58 -8.02
CA GLU A 19 -9.25 -9.66 -7.56
C GLU A 19 -7.81 -9.13 -7.35
N TYR A 20 -7.22 -9.49 -6.21
CA TYR A 20 -5.79 -9.31 -5.95
C TYR A 20 -5.00 -10.59 -6.26
N GLY A 21 -5.66 -11.73 -6.10
CA GLY A 21 -5.08 -13.07 -6.11
C GLY A 21 -5.25 -13.73 -4.75
N GLU A 22 -4.89 -15.02 -4.65
CA GLU A 22 -4.90 -15.77 -3.38
C GLU A 22 -6.26 -15.74 -2.65
N SER A 23 -7.37 -15.65 -3.41
CA SER A 23 -8.75 -15.59 -2.91
C SER A 23 -9.09 -14.36 -2.05
N VAL A 24 -8.37 -13.25 -2.23
CA VAL A 24 -8.70 -11.95 -1.61
C VAL A 24 -8.87 -10.85 -2.67
N THR A 25 -9.67 -9.83 -2.33
CA THR A 25 -9.81 -8.61 -3.15
C THR A 25 -8.74 -7.59 -2.82
N GLN A 26 -8.56 -6.59 -3.70
CA GLN A 26 -7.67 -5.45 -3.49
C GLN A 26 -7.91 -4.75 -2.12
N LEU A 27 -9.18 -4.49 -1.78
CA LEU A 27 -9.54 -3.90 -0.48
C LEU A 27 -9.26 -4.85 0.68
N GLN A 28 -9.54 -6.15 0.53
CA GLN A 28 -9.26 -7.11 1.60
C GLN A 28 -7.77 -7.19 1.89
N HIS A 29 -6.94 -7.28 0.86
CA HIS A 29 -5.49 -7.28 0.98
C HIS A 29 -4.99 -6.03 1.72
N ALA A 30 -5.37 -4.85 1.24
CA ALA A 30 -5.01 -3.57 1.83
C ALA A 30 -5.42 -3.46 3.33
N LEU A 31 -6.64 -3.87 3.67
CA LEU A 31 -7.12 -3.86 5.05
C LEU A 31 -6.36 -4.85 5.93
N GLN A 32 -6.07 -6.06 5.44
CA GLN A 32 -5.30 -7.04 6.21
C GLN A 32 -3.88 -6.55 6.50
N THR A 33 -3.20 -5.98 5.50
CA THR A 33 -1.86 -5.40 5.69
C THR A 33 -1.89 -4.26 6.71
N ALA A 34 -2.91 -3.39 6.67
CA ALA A 34 -3.08 -2.31 7.64
C ALA A 34 -3.40 -2.82 9.06
N ILE A 35 -4.22 -3.86 9.20
CA ILE A 35 -4.53 -4.50 10.49
C ILE A 35 -3.26 -5.13 11.10
N LEU A 36 -2.44 -5.78 10.27
CA LEU A 36 -1.18 -6.38 10.73
C LEU A 36 -0.20 -5.30 11.23
N ALA A 37 -0.10 -4.16 10.52
CA ALA A 37 0.71 -3.02 10.95
C ALA A 37 0.20 -2.40 12.26
N GLU A 38 -1.12 -2.26 12.41
CA GLU A 38 -1.71 -1.78 13.66
C GLU A 38 -1.42 -2.74 14.83
N GLY A 39 -1.47 -4.05 14.59
CA GLY A 39 -1.19 -5.07 15.60
C GLY A 39 0.24 -5.05 16.15
N THR A 40 1.18 -4.36 15.48
CA THR A 40 2.55 -4.13 15.96
C THR A 40 2.76 -2.75 16.57
N GLU A 41 1.69 -2.01 16.86
CA GLU A 41 1.74 -0.63 17.38
C GLU A 41 2.52 0.35 16.47
N ALA A 42 2.50 0.10 15.15
CA ALA A 42 3.15 0.96 14.19
C ALA A 42 2.60 2.39 14.21
N PHE A 43 3.42 3.38 13.85
CA PHE A 43 2.95 4.75 13.71
C PHE A 43 1.85 4.85 12.65
N ASN A 44 0.91 5.80 12.85
CA ASN A 44 -0.18 6.08 11.92
C ASN A 44 0.27 6.26 10.46
N THR A 45 1.45 6.82 10.24
CA THR A 45 2.02 6.98 8.89
C THR A 45 2.41 5.66 8.24
N LEU A 46 2.91 4.71 9.03
CA LEU A 46 3.28 3.37 8.56
C LEU A 46 2.03 2.48 8.39
N ILE A 47 1.02 2.62 9.25
CA ILE A 47 -0.29 1.97 9.07
C ILE A 47 -0.95 2.44 7.76
N ALA A 48 -0.90 3.74 7.47
CA ALA A 48 -1.40 4.25 6.20
C ALA A 48 -0.59 3.71 5.02
N ALA A 49 0.75 3.69 5.13
CA ALA A 49 1.61 3.12 4.10
C ALA A 49 1.25 1.66 3.80
N ALA A 50 1.01 0.85 4.84
CA ALA A 50 0.50 -0.51 4.72
C ALA A 50 -0.84 -0.59 3.98
N LEU A 51 -1.78 0.33 4.27
CA LEU A 51 -3.08 0.39 3.60
C LEU A 51 -2.96 0.77 2.12
N LEU A 52 -2.03 1.65 1.75
CA LEU A 52 -1.93 2.22 0.40
C LEU A 52 -0.78 1.64 -0.45
N HIS A 53 -0.09 0.62 0.05
CA HIS A 53 1.14 0.13 -0.59
C HIS A 53 0.95 -0.38 -2.02
N ASP A 54 -0.22 -0.96 -2.31
CA ASP A 54 -0.62 -1.46 -3.64
C ASP A 54 -1.70 -0.57 -4.29
N PHE A 55 -1.83 0.68 -3.86
CA PHE A 55 -2.88 1.59 -4.35
C PHE A 55 -2.84 1.82 -5.87
N GLY A 56 -1.69 1.60 -6.51
CA GLY A 56 -1.53 1.66 -7.95
C GLY A 56 -2.45 0.73 -8.75
N TYR A 57 -2.83 -0.42 -8.19
CA TYR A 57 -3.81 -1.32 -8.81
C TYR A 57 -5.21 -0.69 -8.93
N LEU A 58 -5.52 0.31 -8.10
CA LEU A 58 -6.79 1.02 -8.15
C LEU A 58 -6.79 2.20 -9.13
N LEU A 59 -5.62 2.59 -9.65
CA LEU A 59 -5.48 3.73 -10.55
C LEU A 59 -5.77 3.38 -12.01
N HIS A 60 -5.32 2.21 -12.46
CA HIS A 60 -5.37 1.80 -13.87
C HIS A 60 -6.59 0.93 -14.20
N ALA A 61 -7.03 0.96 -15.46
CA ALA A 61 -8.09 0.08 -15.95
C ALA A 61 -7.50 -1.25 -16.42
N GLU A 62 -8.25 -2.35 -16.29
CA GLU A 62 -7.84 -3.69 -16.74
C GLU A 62 -7.44 -3.74 -18.23
N GLU A 63 -7.90 -2.77 -19.03
CA GLU A 63 -7.58 -2.63 -20.46
C GLU A 63 -6.08 -2.49 -20.76
N ASP A 64 -5.25 -2.06 -19.79
CA ASP A 64 -3.80 -1.94 -19.97
C ASP A 64 -3.06 -3.26 -19.74
N ALA A 65 -3.56 -4.12 -18.84
CA ALA A 65 -2.97 -5.42 -18.52
C ALA A 65 -3.07 -6.41 -19.70
N ASP A 66 -4.22 -6.42 -20.40
CA ASP A 66 -4.44 -7.25 -21.60
C ASP A 66 -3.54 -6.86 -22.78
N ARG A 67 -2.94 -5.66 -22.74
CA ARG A 67 -2.03 -5.16 -23.79
C ARG A 67 -0.57 -5.48 -23.51
N GLY A 68 -0.28 -6.21 -22.42
CA GLY A 68 1.08 -6.51 -21.99
C GLY A 68 1.88 -5.26 -21.62
N ILE A 69 1.18 -4.16 -21.31
CA ILE A 69 1.79 -2.97 -20.74
C ILE A 69 1.95 -3.29 -19.27
N ASP A 70 3.20 -3.46 -18.83
CA ASP A 70 3.51 -3.36 -17.42
C ASP A 70 3.05 -1.97 -16.97
N ALA A 71 1.94 -1.91 -16.24
CA ALA A 71 1.32 -0.66 -15.84
C ALA A 71 2.08 0.00 -14.68
N CYS A 72 3.25 -0.56 -14.31
CA CYS A 72 4.14 -0.13 -13.25
C CYS A 72 3.31 0.37 -12.06
N HIS A 73 2.49 -0.54 -11.52
CA HIS A 73 1.46 -0.19 -10.54
C HIS A 73 2.10 0.47 -9.32
N GLU A 74 3.25 -0.01 -8.89
CA GLU A 74 4.08 0.53 -7.82
C GLU A 74 4.49 1.99 -8.14
N GLU A 75 5.08 2.25 -9.31
CA GLU A 75 5.49 3.60 -9.76
C GLU A 75 4.30 4.56 -9.99
N SER A 76 3.15 4.03 -10.37
CA SER A 76 1.95 4.83 -10.61
C SER A 76 1.25 5.21 -9.30
N GLY A 77 1.13 4.24 -8.39
CA GLY A 77 0.66 4.45 -7.03
C GLY A 77 1.56 5.42 -6.30
N ALA A 78 2.87 5.25 -6.46
CA ALA A 78 3.89 6.16 -5.99
C ALA A 78 3.69 7.61 -6.40
N ALA A 79 3.66 7.83 -7.71
CA ALA A 79 3.57 9.16 -8.28
C ALA A 79 2.30 9.84 -7.80
N TYR A 80 1.17 9.12 -7.81
CA TYR A 80 -0.09 9.62 -7.32
C TYR A 80 -0.04 9.99 -5.82
N LEU A 81 0.44 9.09 -4.96
CA LEU A 81 0.49 9.30 -3.52
C LEU A 81 1.51 10.36 -3.10
N SER A 82 2.60 10.53 -3.87
CA SER A 82 3.59 11.60 -3.66
C SER A 82 2.97 12.99 -3.80
N GLY A 83 2.00 13.16 -4.70
CA GLY A 83 1.19 14.37 -4.84
C GLY A 83 0.27 14.64 -3.64
N LEU A 84 -0.07 13.60 -2.87
CA LEU A 84 -0.90 13.69 -1.67
C LEU A 84 -0.05 13.78 -0.38
N SER A 85 1.19 13.31 -0.41
CA SER A 85 2.13 13.39 0.69
C SER A 85 3.58 13.06 0.29
N PRO A 86 4.57 13.88 0.69
CA PRO A 86 5.97 13.57 0.45
C PRO A 86 6.48 12.34 1.21
N VAL A 87 5.72 11.81 2.19
CA VAL A 87 6.09 10.61 2.94
C VAL A 87 5.98 9.35 2.05
N TYR A 88 5.05 9.32 1.10
CA TYR A 88 4.85 8.16 0.22
C TYR A 88 5.94 7.99 -0.83
N GLN A 89 6.59 9.08 -1.26
CA GLN A 89 7.75 8.99 -2.14
C GLN A 89 8.85 8.11 -1.52
N ARG A 90 8.97 8.16 -0.19
CA ARG A 90 9.97 7.42 0.58
C ARG A 90 9.54 6.00 0.96
N SER A 91 8.23 5.70 1.06
CA SER A 91 7.76 4.31 1.29
C SER A 91 7.99 3.41 0.08
N LEU A 92 8.18 3.98 -1.11
CA LEU A 92 8.48 3.22 -2.33
C LEU A 92 9.95 2.88 -2.43
N GLU A 93 10.85 3.74 -1.96
CA GLU A 93 12.27 3.41 -1.84
C GLU A 93 12.48 2.15 -0.98
N LEU A 94 11.49 1.78 -0.15
CA LEU A 94 11.45 0.58 0.68
C LEU A 94 10.89 -0.67 -0.04
N GLN A 95 10.09 -0.49 -1.08
CA GLN A 95 9.54 -1.56 -1.93
C GLN A 95 10.41 -1.79 -3.18
N GLU A 96 10.99 -0.71 -3.70
CA GLU A 96 11.99 -0.63 -4.75
C GLU A 96 13.35 -1.07 -4.21
N SER A 97 13.50 -2.38 -3.96
CA SER A 97 14.67 -3.00 -4.56
C SER A 97 14.23 -3.45 -5.94
N PRO A 98 14.67 -2.77 -7.03
CA PRO A 98 14.67 -3.43 -8.32
C PRO A 98 15.43 -4.73 -8.12
N CYS A 99 15.14 -5.77 -8.90
CA CYS A 99 15.92 -7.01 -8.96
C CYS A 99 17.44 -6.75 -9.11
N THR A 100 18.10 -6.37 -8.02
CA THR A 100 19.44 -5.84 -7.97
C THR A 100 20.06 -6.48 -6.76
N ASN A 101 21.23 -7.04 -6.97
CA ASN A 101 22.05 -7.68 -5.95
C ASN A 101 22.64 -6.61 -5.00
N ALA A 102 21.80 -5.80 -4.36
CA ALA A 102 22.24 -4.95 -3.26
C ALA A 102 22.70 -5.90 -2.15
N GLU A 103 23.96 -5.77 -1.74
CA GLU A 103 24.47 -6.60 -0.65
C GLU A 103 23.65 -6.34 0.62
N PRO A 104 23.30 -7.38 1.41
CA PRO A 104 22.44 -7.24 2.60
C PRO A 104 22.87 -6.13 3.55
N ASP A 105 24.19 -5.89 3.67
CA ASP A 105 24.76 -4.86 4.53
C ASP A 105 24.47 -3.44 4.04
N ALA A 106 24.30 -3.22 2.73
CA ALA A 106 23.97 -1.91 2.18
C ALA A 106 22.51 -1.54 2.49
N PHE A 107 21.59 -2.50 2.40
CA PHE A 107 20.17 -2.29 2.71
C PHE A 107 19.93 -1.99 4.19
N ALA A 108 20.58 -2.73 5.09
CA ALA A 108 20.44 -2.54 6.54
C ALA A 108 20.86 -1.14 7.02
N ASN A 109 21.66 -0.42 6.22
CA ASN A 109 22.12 0.94 6.51
C ASN A 109 21.22 2.03 5.89
N LEU A 110 20.19 1.68 5.13
CA LEU A 110 19.26 2.67 4.56
C LEU A 110 18.33 3.22 5.66
N PRO A 111 18.00 4.52 5.60
CA PRO A 111 16.92 5.06 6.43
C PRO A 111 15.63 4.26 6.20
N PHE A 112 14.95 3.93 7.29
CA PHE A 112 13.67 3.20 7.30
C PHE A 112 13.72 1.73 6.82
N ALA A 113 14.91 1.12 6.78
CA ALA A 113 15.07 -0.28 6.37
C ALA A 113 14.28 -1.27 7.24
N GLU A 114 14.10 -1.00 8.54
CA GLU A 114 13.29 -1.86 9.42
C GLU A 114 11.80 -1.79 9.04
N GLU A 115 11.28 -0.57 8.81
CA GLU A 115 9.91 -0.34 8.38
C GLU A 115 9.63 -0.95 7.01
N ALA A 116 10.62 -0.94 6.10
CA ALA A 116 10.55 -1.62 4.81
C ALA A 116 10.32 -3.13 4.97
N VAL A 117 11.13 -3.75 5.82
CA VAL A 117 11.05 -5.19 6.07
C VAL A 117 9.71 -5.55 6.70
N GLN A 118 9.25 -4.75 7.66
CA GLN A 118 7.94 -4.95 8.29
C GLN A 118 6.81 -4.83 7.27
N LEU A 119 6.81 -3.77 6.45
CA LEU A 119 5.81 -3.57 5.40
C LEU A 119 5.79 -4.75 4.43
N ARG A 120 6.96 -5.25 4.02
CA ARG A 120 7.06 -6.41 3.13
C ARG A 120 6.53 -7.69 3.79
N GLN A 121 6.79 -7.89 5.08
CA GLN A 121 6.23 -9.01 5.84
C GLN A 121 4.70 -8.93 5.92
N TRP A 122 4.14 -7.76 6.23
CA TRP A 122 2.68 -7.58 6.28
C TRP A 122 2.03 -7.74 4.92
N ASN A 123 2.66 -7.28 3.83
CA ASN A 123 2.19 -7.55 2.46
C ASN A 123 2.13 -9.07 2.23
N GLY A 124 3.23 -9.80 2.51
CA GLY A 124 3.27 -11.25 2.35
C GLY A 124 2.20 -12.00 3.16
N CYS A 125 1.85 -11.50 4.33
CA CYS A 125 0.84 -12.10 5.21
C CYS A 125 -0.61 -11.69 4.91
N GLY A 126 -0.84 -10.58 4.21
CA GLY A 126 -2.16 -9.97 3.98
C GLY A 126 -3.04 -10.70 2.96
N LYS A 127 -3.05 -12.03 2.95
CA LYS A 127 -3.77 -12.88 1.97
C LYS A 127 -4.60 -13.98 2.66
N ILE A 128 -5.11 -13.70 3.85
CA ILE A 128 -5.89 -14.66 4.65
C ILE A 128 -7.36 -14.61 4.25
N GLN A 129 -7.84 -15.73 3.70
CA GLN A 129 -9.25 -15.87 3.35
C GLN A 129 -10.13 -15.83 4.61
N TYR A 130 -11.26 -15.13 4.53
CA TYR A 130 -12.25 -15.00 5.62
C TYR A 130 -11.74 -14.35 6.91
N MET A 131 -10.61 -13.64 6.88
CA MET A 131 -10.19 -12.82 8.02
C MET A 131 -11.27 -11.78 8.36
N SER A 132 -11.56 -11.61 9.65
CA SER A 132 -12.42 -10.52 10.12
C SER A 132 -11.72 -9.18 9.88
N LEU A 133 -12.35 -8.30 9.09
CA LEU A 133 -11.78 -7.02 8.71
C LEU A 133 -12.42 -5.86 9.46
N LEU A 134 -11.62 -4.83 9.70
CA LEU A 134 -12.10 -3.51 10.09
C LEU A 134 -12.59 -2.76 8.85
N PRO A 135 -13.64 -1.92 8.96
CA PRO A 135 -14.07 -1.08 7.85
C PRO A 135 -12.98 -0.05 7.52
N ILE A 136 -12.87 0.36 6.24
CA ILE A 136 -11.83 1.31 5.81
C ILE A 136 -11.91 2.65 6.55
N GLU A 137 -13.10 3.03 7.01
CA GLU A 137 -13.35 4.23 7.82
C GLU A 137 -12.56 4.22 9.14
N TYR A 138 -12.23 3.04 9.67
CA TYR A 138 -11.41 2.89 10.86
C TYR A 138 -10.02 3.52 10.68
N PHE A 139 -9.46 3.42 9.47
CA PHE A 139 -8.12 3.92 9.13
C PHE A 139 -8.09 5.41 8.73
N ILE A 140 -9.20 6.14 8.81
CA ILE A 140 -9.25 7.57 8.44
C ILE A 140 -8.25 8.40 9.26
N SER A 141 -8.02 8.07 10.53
CA SER A 141 -7.04 8.78 11.36
C SER A 141 -5.62 8.58 10.84
N SER A 142 -5.26 7.35 10.44
CA SER A 142 -3.97 7.01 9.83
C SER A 142 -3.78 7.72 8.48
N LEU A 143 -4.83 7.75 7.66
CA LEU A 143 -4.85 8.49 6.39
C LEU A 143 -4.66 10.00 6.61
N LYS A 144 -5.32 10.60 7.60
CA LYS A 144 -5.13 12.03 7.96
C LYS A 144 -3.72 12.34 8.47
N ALA A 145 -3.08 11.41 9.15
CA ALA A 145 -1.70 11.58 9.60
C ALA A 145 -0.71 11.58 8.43
N SER A 146 -1.11 11.00 7.30
CA SER A 146 -0.22 10.74 6.16
C SER A 146 -0.49 11.65 4.98
N LEU A 147 -1.75 11.97 4.68
CA LEU A 147 -2.19 12.73 3.51
C LEU A 147 -2.47 14.19 3.89
N ARG A 148 -2.00 15.13 3.06
CA ARG A 148 -2.18 16.57 3.24
C ARG A 148 -3.54 17.06 2.79
#